data_AF-F9G8N4-F1
#
_entry.id   AF-F9G8N4-F1
#
_cell.length_a   1.000
_cell.length_b   1.000
_cell.length_c   1.000
_cell.angle_alpha   90.00
_cell.angle_beta   90.00
_cell.angle_gamma   90.00
#
_symmetry.space_group_name_H-M   'P 1'
#
loop_
_entity.id
_entity.type
_entity.pdbx_description
1 polymer ?
#
loop_
_entity_poly.entity_id
_entity_poly.type
_entity_poly.pdbx_seq_one_letter_code
_entity_poly.pdbx_strand_id
1 'polypeptide(L)'
;CVVYNFTARYALLVLMAAGLWASNAISLSFAASTFGSMDAEVRAVALALMNALGNLAQIYGAYLFPSDDAPKYLMGFGVISGMLGFGVCVYIVMHILVRRLKP
;
A
#
# COMPACT_ATOMS: atom_id res chain seq x y z
N CYS A 1 -13.19 -10.78 -8.91
CA CYS A 1 -13.04 -10.58 -10.36
C CYS A 1 -14.27 -11.10 -11.12
N VAL A 2 -15.22 -10.22 -11.42
CA VAL A 2 -16.47 -10.53 -12.17
C VAL A 2 -16.32 -10.16 -13.66
N VAL A 3 -15.19 -9.59 -14.06
CA VAL A 3 -14.95 -9.09 -15.43
C VAL A 3 -14.35 -10.20 -16.30
N TYR A 4 -15.15 -10.70 -17.24
CA TYR A 4 -14.76 -11.74 -18.20
C TYR A 4 -14.01 -11.18 -19.43
N ASN A 5 -14.02 -9.86 -19.63
CA ASN A 5 -13.33 -9.20 -20.75
C ASN A 5 -11.82 -9.09 -20.49
N PHE A 6 -11.02 -9.68 -21.39
CA PHE A 6 -9.55 -9.69 -21.31
C PHE A 6 -8.94 -8.28 -21.31
N THR A 7 -9.43 -7.37 -22.16
CA THR A 7 -8.94 -5.99 -22.23
C THR A 7 -9.16 -5.24 -20.92
N ALA A 8 -10.35 -5.37 -20.34
CA ALA A 8 -10.69 -4.74 -19.07
C ALA A 8 -9.86 -5.31 -17.92
N ARG A 9 -9.62 -6.63 -17.91
CA ARG A 9 -8.73 -7.27 -16.94
C ARG A 9 -7.30 -6.73 -17.04
N TYR A 10 -6.75 -6.62 -18.25
CA TYR A 10 -5.39 -6.11 -18.44
C TYR A 10 -5.24 -4.66 -17.98
N ALA A 11 -6.20 -3.79 -18.35
CA ALA A 11 -6.21 -2.40 -17.89
C ALA A 11 -6.27 -2.28 -16.36
N LEU A 12 -7.11 -3.10 -15.70
CA LEU A 12 -7.21 -3.11 -14.22
C LEU A 12 -5.91 -3.59 -13.56
N LEU A 13 -5.21 -4.56 -14.15
CA LEU A 13 -3.90 -5.01 -13.66
C LEU A 13 -2.86 -3.88 -13.72
N VAL A 14 -2.83 -3.14 -14.83
CA VAL A 14 -1.92 -2.00 -15.02
C VAL A 14 -2.22 -0.89 -14.02
N LEU A 15 -3.50 -0.53 -13.84
CA LEU A 15 -3.92 0.48 -12.86
C LEU A 15 -3.56 0.07 -11.43
N MET A 16 -3.76 -1.19 -11.08
CA MET A 16 -3.41 -1.72 -9.76
C MET A 16 -1.90 -1.69 -9.52
N ALA A 17 -1.09 -2.10 -10.50
CA ALA A 17 0.36 -2.03 -10.41
C ALA A 17 0.83 -0.57 -10.24
N ALA A 18 0.34 0.35 -11.07
CA ALA A 18 0.67 1.78 -10.97
C ALA A 18 0.29 2.37 -9.59
N GLY A 19 -0.89 2.01 -9.07
CA GLY A 19 -1.36 2.43 -7.74
C GLY A 19 -0.46 1.93 -6.60
N LEU A 20 -0.02 0.67 -6.67
CA LEU A 20 0.86 0.09 -5.66
C LEU A 20 2.21 0.84 -5.59
N TRP A 21 2.84 1.11 -6.74
CA TRP A 21 4.10 1.86 -6.79
C TRP A 21 3.96 3.30 -6.32
N ALA A 22 2.88 3.98 -6.72
CA ALA A 22 2.60 5.35 -6.29
C ALA A 22 2.39 5.42 -4.76
N SER A 23 1.65 4.47 -4.17
CA SER A 23 1.40 4.44 -2.72
C SER A 23 2.67 4.26 -1.88
N ASN A 24 3.63 3.47 -2.36
CA ASN A 24 4.90 3.25 -1.65
C ASN A 24 5.73 4.54 -1.58
N ALA A 25 5.85 5.26 -2.71
CA ALA A 25 6.56 6.54 -2.77
C ALA A 25 5.89 7.62 -1.90
N ILE A 26 4.55 7.70 -1.94
CA ILE A 26 3.79 8.67 -1.13
C ILE A 26 3.96 8.39 0.37
N SER A 27 3.93 7.12 0.79
CA SER A 27 4.07 6.74 2.21
C SER A 27 5.44 7.14 2.77
N LEU A 28 6.50 6.91 1.99
CA LEU A 28 7.87 7.29 2.38
C LEU A 28 8.01 8.82 2.49
N SER A 29 7.43 9.55 1.54
CA SER A 29 7.42 11.02 1.51
C SER A 29 6.63 11.62 2.69
N PHE A 30 5.51 10.98 3.04
CA PHE A 30 4.66 11.38 4.16
C PHE A 30 5.32 11.11 5.52
N ALA A 31 6.01 9.98 5.68
CA ALA A 31 6.81 9.72 6.86
C ALA A 31 7.93 10.77 7.01
N ALA A 32 8.67 11.07 5.94
CA ALA A 32 9.75 12.06 5.96
C ALA A 32 9.27 13.48 6.36
N SER A 33 8.08 13.88 5.91
CA SER A 33 7.48 15.19 6.25
C SER A 33 6.86 15.23 7.65
N THR A 34 6.26 14.14 8.11
CA THR A 34 5.69 14.05 9.47
C THR A 34 6.77 14.08 10.54
N PHE A 35 7.93 13.44 10.29
CA PHE A 35 9.08 13.46 11.19
C PHE A 35 10.00 14.69 11.00
N GLY A 36 9.56 15.72 10.28
CA GLY A 36 10.36 16.92 10.02
C GLY A 36 10.72 17.73 11.27
N SER A 37 9.90 17.65 12.33
CA SER A 37 10.11 18.34 13.62
C SER A 37 10.70 17.46 14.72
N MET A 38 10.98 16.18 14.44
CA MET A 38 11.53 15.21 15.41
C MET A 38 13.04 15.07 15.24
N ASP A 39 13.69 14.60 16.31
CA ASP A 39 15.14 14.37 16.34
C ASP A 39 15.60 13.47 15.17
N ALA A 40 16.78 13.78 14.62
CA ALA A 40 17.27 13.16 13.39
C ALA A 40 17.41 11.63 13.54
N GLU A 41 17.76 11.16 14.73
CA GLU A 41 17.88 9.74 15.06
C GLU A 41 16.53 9.01 14.95
N VAL A 42 15.47 9.59 15.52
CA VAL A 42 14.12 9.00 15.50
C VAL A 42 13.57 8.95 14.08
N ARG A 43 13.79 10.01 13.30
CA ARG A 43 13.40 10.06 11.89
C ARG A 43 14.14 8.99 11.05
N ALA A 44 15.44 8.81 11.27
CA ALA A 44 16.22 7.81 10.53
C ALA A 44 15.72 6.39 10.83
N VAL A 45 15.45 6.07 12.10
CA VAL A 45 14.91 4.76 12.50
C VAL A 45 13.53 4.53 11.90
N ALA A 46 12.64 5.53 11.92
CA ALA A 46 11.31 5.42 11.34
C ALA A 46 11.33 5.19 9.82
N LEU A 47 12.21 5.89 9.09
CA LEU A 47 12.39 5.71 7.65
C LEU A 47 12.99 4.33 7.31
N ALA A 48 13.96 3.86 8.10
CA ALA A 48 14.53 2.52 7.94
C ALA A 48 13.48 1.42 8.14
N LEU A 49 12.62 1.56 9.15
CA LEU A 49 11.55 0.61 9.43
C LEU A 49 10.48 0.60 8.32
N MET A 50 10.08 1.76 7.80
CA MET A 50 9.19 1.88 6.64
C MET A 50 9.76 1.16 5.41
N ASN A 51 11.06 1.35 5.14
CA ASN A 51 11.72 0.69 4.01
C ASN A 51 11.80 -0.85 4.21
N ALA A 52 12.11 -1.32 5.42
CA ALA A 52 12.13 -2.75 5.74
C ALA A 52 10.74 -3.40 5.54
N LEU A 53 9.68 -2.74 5.99
CA LEU A 53 8.31 -3.23 5.84
C LEU A 53 7.87 -3.23 4.36
N GLY A 54 8.27 -2.23 3.57
CA GLY A 54 8.01 -2.18 2.13
C GLY A 54 8.66 -3.34 1.37
N ASN A 55 9.90 -3.71 1.71
CA ASN A 55 10.57 -4.88 1.13
C ASN A 55 9.92 -6.20 1.58
N LEU A 56 9.51 -6.31 2.85
CA LEU A 56 8.79 -7.48 3.37
C LEU A 56 7.43 -7.69 2.66
N ALA A 57 6.70 -6.60 2.39
CA ALA A 57 5.44 -6.64 1.67
C ALA A 57 5.62 -7.15 0.22
N GLN A 58 6.72 -6.83 -0.44
CA GLN A 58 7.02 -7.36 -1.79
C GLN A 58 7.25 -8.87 -1.78
N ILE A 59 7.95 -9.40 -0.77
CA ILE A 59 8.16 -10.86 -0.60
C ILE A 59 6.81 -11.54 -0.35
N TYR A 60 6.00 -11.02 0.56
CA TYR A 60 4.65 -11.55 0.83
C TYR A 60 3.73 -11.46 -0.39
N GLY A 61 3.83 -10.38 -1.17
CA GLY A 61 3.05 -10.20 -2.40
C GLY A 61 3.31 -11.29 -3.43
N ALA A 62 4.53 -11.83 -3.51
CA ALA A 62 4.86 -12.95 -4.39
C ALA A 62 4.16 -14.26 -3.96
N TYR A 63 4.06 -14.52 -2.66
CA TYR A 63 3.36 -15.69 -2.11
C TYR A 63 1.84 -15.61 -2.23
N LEU A 64 1.30 -14.42 -2.45
CA LEU A 64 -0.13 -14.17 -2.55
C LEU A 64 -0.73 -14.58 -3.91
N PHE A 65 0.11 -14.91 -4.90
CA PHE A 65 -0.30 -15.44 -6.21
C PHE A 65 0.14 -16.91 -6.40
N PRO A 66 -0.41 -17.88 -5.65
CA PRO A 66 -0.11 -19.28 -5.87
C PRO A 66 -0.53 -19.70 -7.28
N SER A 67 0.33 -20.46 -7.97
CA SER A 67 0.09 -20.95 -9.34
C SER A 67 -1.16 -21.81 -9.46
N ASP A 68 -1.62 -22.40 -8.35
CA ASP A 68 -2.81 -23.24 -8.23
C ASP A 68 -4.15 -22.47 -8.41
N ASP A 69 -4.18 -21.15 -8.19
CA ASP A 69 -5.39 -20.31 -8.35
C ASP A 69 -5.55 -19.70 -9.76
N ALA A 70 -4.77 -20.18 -10.72
CA ALA A 70 -4.91 -19.82 -12.13
C ALA A 70 -6.29 -20.31 -12.66
N PRO A 71 -7.05 -19.49 -13.43
CA PRO A 71 -6.65 -18.23 -14.06
C PRO A 71 -7.23 -16.99 -13.37
N LYS A 72 -7.91 -17.07 -12.22
CA LYS A 72 -8.65 -15.94 -11.63
C LYS A 72 -7.97 -15.28 -10.42
N TYR A 73 -7.03 -15.96 -9.74
CA TYR A 73 -6.26 -15.43 -8.60
C TYR A 73 -7.12 -14.65 -7.58
N LEU A 74 -8.31 -15.18 -7.26
CA LEU A 74 -9.33 -14.45 -6.51
C LEU A 74 -8.89 -14.11 -5.08
N MET A 75 -8.14 -15.01 -4.45
CA MET A 75 -7.60 -14.76 -3.10
C MET A 75 -6.60 -13.61 -3.13
N GLY A 76 -5.69 -13.58 -4.10
CA GLY A 76 -4.70 -12.51 -4.20
C GLY A 76 -5.30 -11.13 -4.46
N PHE A 77 -6.23 -11.03 -5.43
CA PHE A 77 -6.94 -9.76 -5.67
C PHE A 77 -7.83 -9.35 -4.49
N GLY A 78 -8.46 -10.30 -3.80
CA GLY A 78 -9.29 -10.05 -2.63
C GLY A 78 -8.49 -9.49 -1.46
N VAL A 79 -7.36 -10.11 -1.13
CA VAL A 79 -6.49 -9.66 -0.02
C VAL A 79 -5.88 -8.30 -0.33
N ILE A 80 -5.39 -8.06 -1.56
CA ILE A 80 -4.80 -6.76 -1.92
C ILE A 80 -5.85 -5.65 -1.86
N SER A 81 -7.05 -5.87 -2.40
CA SER A 81 -8.13 -4.88 -2.33
C SER A 81 -8.63 -4.63 -0.91
N GLY A 82 -8.70 -5.67 -0.07
CA GLY A 82 -9.01 -5.54 1.36
C GLY A 82 -7.94 -4.73 2.12
N MET A 83 -6.66 -5.02 1.86
CA MET A 83 -5.54 -4.29 2.47
C MET A 83 -5.49 -2.83 2.00
N LEU A 84 -5.75 -2.56 0.72
CA LEU A 84 -5.89 -1.20 0.19
C LEU A 84 -7.05 -0.45 0.86
N GLY A 85 -8.21 -1.09 0.97
CA GLY A 85 -9.39 -0.52 1.63
C GLY A 85 -9.11 -0.17 3.09
N PHE A 86 -8.48 -1.08 3.83
CA PHE A 86 -8.04 -0.81 5.19
C PHE A 86 -7.04 0.36 5.27
N GLY A 87 -6.07 0.39 4.35
CA GLY A 87 -5.09 1.49 4.25
C GLY A 87 -5.76 2.85 4.00
N VAL A 88 -6.77 2.90 3.14
CA VAL A 88 -7.55 4.12 2.89
C VAL A 88 -8.29 4.56 4.16
N CYS A 89 -8.93 3.64 4.89
CA CYS A 89 -9.59 3.95 6.16
C CYS A 89 -8.60 4.51 7.20
N VAL A 90 -7.44 3.88 7.37
CA VAL A 90 -6.40 4.35 8.29
C VAL A 90 -5.89 5.74 7.90
N TYR A 91 -5.65 5.98 6.61
CA TYR A 91 -5.19 7.28 6.13
C TYR A 91 -6.25 8.37 6.33
N ILE A 92 -7.53 8.08 6.09
CA ILE A 92 -8.64 9.00 6.36
C ILE A 92 -8.72 9.33 7.85
N VAL A 93 -8.64 8.31 8.72
CA VAL A 93 -8.64 8.50 10.18
C VAL A 93 -7.45 9.36 10.61
N MET A 94 -6.26 9.09 10.10
CA MET A 94 -5.07 9.89 10.38
C MET A 94 -5.24 11.35 9.90
N HIS A 95 -5.79 11.55 8.71
CA HIS A 95 -6.05 12.88 8.16
C HIS A 95 -7.06 13.68 9.00
N ILE A 96 -8.06 13.00 9.58
CA ILE A 96 -9.03 13.60 10.50
C ILE A 96 -8.37 13.92 11.84
N LEU A 97 -7.61 12.99 12.43
CA LEU A 97 -6.94 13.17 13.72
C LEU A 97 -5.88 14.27 13.69
N VAL A 98 -5.05 14.32 12.65
CA VAL A 98 -4.04 15.39 12.48
C VAL A 98 -4.70 16.76 12.30
N ARG A 99 -5.87 16.83 11.65
CA ARG A 99 -6.66 18.08 11.58
C ARG A 99 -7.28 18.48 12.92
N ARG A 100 -7.57 17.52 13.80
CA ARG A 100 -8.09 17.77 15.15
C ARG A 100 -7.00 18.13 16.16
N LEU A 101 -5.74 17.74 15.90
CA LEU A 101 -4.58 18.02 16.76
C LEU A 101 -3.83 19.31 16.42
N LYS A 102 -4.26 20.06 15.40
CA LYS A 102 -3.83 21.45 15.24
C LYS A 102 -4.61 22.32 16.25
N PRO A 103 -3.96 22.98 17.21
CA PRO A 103 -4.60 24.03 18.01
C PRO A 103 -5.08 25.18 17.12
#